data_AF-E9HWH5-F1
#
_entry.id   AF-E9HWH5-F1
#
_cell.length_a   1.000
_cell.length_b   1.000
_cell.length_c   1.000
_cell.angle_alpha   90.00
_cell.angle_beta   90.00
_cell.angle_gamma   90.00
#
_symmetry.space_group_name_H-M   'P 1'
#
loop_
_entity.id
_entity.type
_entity.pdbx_description
1 polymer ?
#
loop_
_entity_poly.entity_id
_entity_poly.type
_entity_poly.pdbx_seq_one_letter_code
_entity_poly.pdbx_strand_id
1 'polypeptide(L)'
;MFATAADLPTPGPLINQIQSLEVKRSEAQNIDFRIWCKVLNGDGYEKYTQEAHSPGKYRANGVLQNSPTFSQFFNCRLDSPMNPANKCQLWS
;
A
#
# COMPACT_ATOMS: atom_id res chain seq x y z
N MET A 1 -22.31 -2.88 20.77
CA MET A 1 -21.31 -3.95 20.96
C MET A 1 -20.10 -3.57 20.14
N PHE A 2 -18.99 -3.22 20.79
CA PHE A 2 -17.75 -2.88 20.10
C PHE A 2 -17.00 -4.18 19.82
N ALA A 3 -16.69 -4.46 18.54
CA ALA A 3 -15.86 -5.59 18.17
C ALA A 3 -14.46 -5.41 18.77
N THR A 4 -13.95 -6.43 19.43
CA THR A 4 -12.61 -6.41 20.02
C THR A 4 -11.57 -6.85 18.99
N ALA A 5 -10.29 -6.56 19.22
CA ALA A 5 -9.22 -6.96 18.30
C ALA A 5 -9.11 -8.49 18.10
N ALA A 6 -9.77 -9.30 18.94
CA ALA A 6 -9.85 -10.75 18.81
C ALA A 6 -10.93 -11.23 17.82
N ASP A 7 -11.85 -10.34 17.41
CA ASP A 7 -12.94 -10.64 16.47
C ASP A 7 -12.55 -10.34 15.00
N LEU A 8 -11.35 -9.78 14.79
CA LEU A 8 -10.80 -9.57 13.45
C LEU A 8 -10.14 -10.87 12.97
N PRO A 9 -10.48 -11.38 11.77
CA PRO A 9 -9.82 -12.55 11.22
C PRO A 9 -8.30 -12.27 11.18
N THR A 10 -7.52 -13.10 11.86
CA THR A 10 -6.05 -13.05 11.80
C THR A 10 -5.64 -13.06 10.33
N PRO A 11 -4.75 -12.15 9.89
CA PRO A 11 -4.30 -12.18 8.51
C PRO A 11 -3.63 -13.54 8.28
N GLY A 12 -4.26 -14.37 7.43
CA GLY A 12 -3.63 -15.59 6.96
C GLY A 12 -2.28 -15.28 6.30
N PRO A 13 -1.44 -16.30 6.04
CA PRO A 13 -0.16 -16.13 5.36
C PRO A 13 -0.28 -15.18 4.16
N LEU A 14 0.66 -14.25 3.99
CA LEU A 14 0.67 -13.25 2.90
C LEU A 14 0.35 -13.86 1.52
N ILE A 15 0.76 -15.11 1.28
CA ILE A 15 0.48 -15.84 0.04
C ILE A 15 -1.02 -16.14 -0.19
N ASN A 16 -1.77 -16.43 0.88
CA ASN A 16 -3.22 -16.64 0.83
C ASN A 16 -3.96 -15.31 0.63
N GLN A 17 -3.39 -14.20 1.10
CA GLN A 17 -3.90 -12.86 0.81
C GLN A 17 -3.68 -12.49 -0.66
N ILE A 18 -2.52 -12.80 -1.24
CA ILE A 18 -2.23 -12.53 -2.67
C ILE A 18 -3.23 -13.25 -3.59
N GLN A 19 -3.56 -14.51 -3.31
CA GLN A 19 -4.58 -15.24 -4.08
C GLN A 19 -5.98 -14.62 -3.94
N SER A 20 -6.32 -14.08 -2.76
CA SER A 20 -7.57 -13.34 -2.57
C SER A 20 -7.64 -11.99 -3.33
N LEU A 21 -6.48 -11.43 -3.72
CA LEU A 21 -6.40 -10.21 -4.54
C LEU A 21 -6.61 -10.50 -6.02
N GLU A 22 -6.18 -11.66 -6.52
CA GLU A 22 -6.43 -12.09 -7.89
C GLU A 22 -7.93 -12.33 -8.14
N VAL A 23 -8.63 -12.87 -7.14
CA VAL A 23 -10.09 -13.12 -7.19
C VAL A 23 -10.92 -11.82 -7.14
N LYS A 24 -10.39 -10.73 -6.56
CA LYS A 24 -11.08 -9.43 -6.44
C LYS A 24 -10.81 -8.44 -7.57
N ARG A 25 -10.24 -8.91 -8.70
CA ARG A 25 -9.93 -8.10 -9.89
C ARG A 25 -11.17 -7.48 -10.56
N SER A 26 -12.39 -7.95 -10.27
CA SER A 26 -13.61 -7.46 -10.94
C SER A 26 -14.13 -6.09 -10.45
N GLU A 27 -13.66 -5.57 -9.31
CA GLU A 27 -14.19 -4.31 -8.73
C GLU A 27 -13.13 -3.23 -8.49
N ALA A 28 -11.83 -3.54 -8.62
CA ALA A 28 -10.76 -2.58 -8.46
C ALA A 28 -10.34 -2.01 -9.81
N GLN A 29 -10.42 -0.69 -9.98
CA GLN A 29 -9.79 0.02 -11.09
C GLN A 29 -8.35 -0.50 -11.27
N ASN A 30 -8.04 -1.00 -12.47
CA ASN A 30 -6.82 -1.72 -12.85
C ASN A 30 -5.54 -0.88 -12.59
N ILE A 31 -5.07 -0.81 -11.35
CA ILE A 31 -3.79 -0.19 -10.99
C ILE A 31 -2.88 -1.29 -10.46
N ASP A 32 -2.10 -1.88 -11.35
CA ASP A 32 -1.03 -2.80 -10.97
C ASP A 32 0.20 -1.99 -10.53
N PHE A 33 0.44 -1.90 -9.21
CA PHE A 33 1.60 -1.21 -8.67
C PHE A 33 2.93 -1.94 -8.92
N ARG A 34 2.91 -3.18 -9.46
CA ARG A 34 4.14 -3.92 -9.80
C ARG A 34 4.99 -3.22 -10.86
N ILE A 35 4.42 -2.29 -11.63
CA ILE A 35 5.16 -1.47 -12.60
C ILE A 35 6.28 -0.66 -11.94
N TRP A 36 6.21 -0.42 -10.61
CA TRP A 36 7.21 0.31 -9.85
C TRP A 36 8.21 -0.59 -9.11
N CYS A 37 8.12 -1.92 -9.26
CA CYS A 37 9.05 -2.86 -8.67
C CYS A 37 10.45 -2.69 -9.30
N LYS A 38 11.41 -2.23 -8.50
CA LYS A 38 12.80 -2.09 -8.91
C LYS A 38 13.74 -2.26 -7.70
N VAL A 39 14.86 -2.92 -7.93
CA VAL A 39 15.99 -2.96 -6.99
C VAL A 39 16.97 -1.87 -7.37
N LEU A 40 17.40 -1.07 -6.40
CA LEU A 40 18.36 0.02 -6.58
C LEU A 40 19.66 -0.32 -5.86
N ASN A 41 20.78 -0.13 -6.54
CA ASN A 41 22.12 -0.11 -5.96
C ASN A 41 22.49 1.32 -5.53
N GLY A 42 23.72 1.52 -5.02
CA GLY A 42 24.22 2.83 -4.57
C GLY A 42 24.04 3.93 -5.63
N ASP A 43 24.58 3.72 -6.82
CA ASP A 43 24.45 4.66 -7.95
C ASP A 43 23.00 4.94 -8.33
N GLY A 44 22.15 3.91 -8.23
CA GLY A 44 20.71 4.03 -8.47
C GLY A 44 20.03 4.97 -7.48
N TYR A 45 20.43 4.95 -6.21
CA TYR A 45 19.96 5.92 -5.21
C TYR A 45 20.54 7.31 -5.44
N GLU A 46 21.82 7.41 -5.80
CA GLU A 46 22.46 8.69 -6.10
C GLU A 46 21.78 9.39 -7.28
N LYS A 47 21.39 8.64 -8.32
CA LYS A 47 20.62 9.18 -9.45
C LYS A 47 19.31 9.85 -9.01
N TYR A 48 18.66 9.36 -7.95
CA TYR A 48 17.43 9.97 -7.44
C TYR A 48 17.64 11.29 -6.70
N THR A 49 18.88 11.70 -6.43
CA THR A 49 19.16 13.03 -5.85
C THR A 49 18.96 14.16 -6.86
N GLN A 50 19.03 13.85 -8.16
CA GLN A 50 18.83 14.80 -9.25
C GLN A 50 17.53 14.53 -10.03
N GLU A 51 16.83 13.44 -9.72
CA GLU A 51 15.59 13.08 -10.39
C GLU A 51 14.38 13.75 -9.75
N ALA A 52 13.51 14.32 -10.57
CA ALA A 52 12.31 15.02 -10.09
C ALA A 52 11.28 14.05 -9.48
N HIS A 53 11.24 12.80 -9.94
CA HIS A 53 10.31 11.80 -9.44
C HIS A 53 10.87 11.03 -8.23
N SER A 54 10.00 10.75 -7.25
CA SER A 54 10.36 9.87 -6.14
C SER A 54 10.68 8.44 -6.62
N PRO A 55 11.59 7.71 -5.93
CA PRO A 55 11.84 6.30 -6.19
C PRO A 55 10.57 5.44 -6.17
N GLY A 56 10.54 4.39 -6.99
CA GLY A 56 9.37 3.52 -7.19
C GLY A 56 8.73 3.00 -5.90
N LYS A 57 9.55 2.57 -4.92
CA LYS A 57 9.06 2.12 -3.61
C LYS A 57 8.21 3.16 -2.87
N TYR A 58 8.59 4.44 -2.97
CA TYR A 58 7.86 5.53 -2.32
C TYR A 58 6.64 5.95 -3.13
N ARG A 59 6.68 5.84 -4.46
CA ARG A 59 5.51 6.07 -5.33
C ARG A 59 4.39 5.07 -5.01
N ALA A 60 4.73 3.79 -4.92
CA ALA A 60 3.75 2.75 -4.58
C ALA A 60 3.25 2.92 -3.14
N ASN A 61 4.14 2.94 -2.15
CA ASN A 61 3.72 2.96 -0.76
C ASN A 61 3.04 4.27 -0.35
N GLY A 62 3.52 5.42 -0.83
CA GLY A 62 2.98 6.72 -0.45
C GLY A 62 1.54 6.93 -0.91
N VAL A 63 1.20 6.49 -2.13
CA VAL A 63 -0.20 6.55 -2.62
C VAL A 63 -1.09 5.64 -1.78
N LEU A 64 -0.63 4.42 -1.46
CA LEU A 64 -1.40 3.47 -0.67
C LEU A 64 -1.59 3.91 0.79
N GLN A 65 -0.57 4.50 1.42
CA GLN A 65 -0.65 5.07 2.77
C GLN A 65 -1.73 6.16 2.90
N ASN A 66 -1.89 6.96 1.84
CA ASN A 66 -2.86 8.04 1.77
C ASN A 66 -4.26 7.57 1.34
N SER A 67 -4.45 6.30 0.99
CA SER A 67 -5.75 5.76 0.55
C SER A 67 -6.53 5.15 1.72
N PRO A 68 -7.66 5.75 2.15
CA PRO A 68 -8.53 5.14 3.15
C PRO A 68 -9.08 3.79 2.68
N THR A 69 -9.48 3.70 1.41
CA THR A 69 -10.00 2.48 0.78
C THR A 69 -9.00 1.34 0.86
N PHE A 70 -7.71 1.59 0.58
CA PHE A 70 -6.67 0.57 0.73
C PHE A 70 -6.59 0.08 2.18
N SER A 71 -6.48 1.01 3.14
CA SER A 71 -6.34 0.64 4.55
C SER A 71 -7.54 -0.15 5.09
N GLN A 72 -8.76 0.18 4.65
CA GLN A 72 -9.97 -0.54 5.01
C GLN A 72 -9.98 -1.95 4.40
N PHE A 73 -9.69 -2.05 3.10
CA PHE A 73 -9.75 -3.33 2.39
C PHE A 73 -8.77 -4.36 2.95
N PHE A 74 -7.57 -3.91 3.34
CA PHE A 74 -6.53 -4.75 3.92
C PHE A 74 -6.59 -4.81 5.46
N ASN A 75 -7.59 -4.18 6.09
CA ASN A 75 -7.73 -4.08 7.55
C ASN A 75 -6.43 -3.61 8.23
N CYS A 76 -5.75 -2.64 7.64
CA CYS A 76 -4.53 -2.07 8.22
C CYS A 76 -4.87 -1.33 9.52
N ARG A 77 -4.25 -1.73 10.64
CA ARG A 77 -4.41 -1.04 11.92
C ARG A 77 -3.98 0.43 11.81
N LEU A 78 -4.69 1.32 12.49
CA LEU A 78 -4.27 2.73 12.63
C LEU A 78 -2.83 2.80 13.17
N ASP A 79 -2.07 3.75 12.63
CA ASP A 79 -0.65 3.99 12.92
C ASP A 79 0.30 2.85 12.53
N SER A 80 -0.17 1.89 11.73
CA SER A 80 0.72 0.96 11.03
C SER A 80 1.44 1.67 9.87
N PRO A 81 2.59 1.16 9.39
CA PRO A 81 3.35 1.78 8.30
C PRO A 81 2.55 2.04 7.01
N MET A 82 1.47 1.30 6.76
CA MET A 82 0.60 1.46 5.59
C MET A 82 -0.75 2.14 5.90
N ASN A 83 -0.98 2.53 7.15
CA ASN A 83 -2.16 3.30 7.56
C ASN A 83 -1.78 4.35 8.62
N PRO A 84 -1.00 5.38 8.25
CA PRO A 84 -0.73 6.50 9.15
C PRO A 84 -2.02 7.26 9.47
N ALA A 85 -2.12 7.80 10.70
CA ALA A 85 -3.24 8.65 11.10
C ALA A 85 -3.38 9.91 10.23
N ASN A 86 -2.25 10.54 9.91
CA ASN A 86 -2.22 11.71 9.03
C ASN A 86 -2.12 11.27 7.57
N LYS A 87 -3.11 11.63 6.76
CA LYS A 87 -3.16 11.35 5.32
C LYS A 87 -3.19 12.66 4.53
N CYS A 88 -2.52 12.67 3.39
CA CYS A 88 -2.49 13.80 2.47
C CYS A 88 -3.55 13.60 1.37
N GLN A 89 -4.35 14.63 1.12
CA GLN A 89 -5.27 14.70 -0.01
C GLN A 89 -5.06 16.04 -0.74
N LEU A 90 -4.80 15.97 -2.05
CA LEU A 90 -4.59 17.16 -2.87
C LEU A 90 -5.81 17.51 -3.73
N TRP A 91 -6.52 16.49 -4.20
CA TRP A 91 -7.66 16.63 -5.11
C TRP A 91 -8.92 16.14 -4.40
N SER A 92 -9.98 16.96 -4.42
CA SER A 92 -11.27 16.73 -3.74
C SER A 92 -12.43 16.80 -4.71
#